data_AF-A0A2S8JPM5-F1
#
_entry.id   AF-A0A2S8JPM5-F1
#
_cell.length_a   1.000
_cell.length_b   1.000
_cell.length_c   1.000
_cell.angle_alpha   90.00
_cell.angle_beta   90.00
_cell.angle_gamma   90.00
#
_symmetry.space_group_name_H-M   'P 1'
#
loop_
_entity.id
_entity.type
_entity.pdbx_description
1 polymer ?
#
loop_
_entity_poly.entity_id
_entity_poly.type
_entity_poly.pdbx_seq_one_letter_code
_entity_poly.pdbx_strand_id
1 'polypeptide(L)'
;MSTAIAIAKEYASLIDLLETSDELTPEMIADTLEGMEGELGDKLDAMMVICRNLQGNASTCAEEMSRLATRKTSFEGKEKAIRKHMLACLQAAGLDKLKTAKNTFTDAQGAIRVIIDSKDKIPDEYEGVSLVDVETVITPNKRAIKEVIESAEAVAAEILARGETPPAELLNPVPGAHLERGERSLRVR
;
A
#
# COMPACT_ATOMS: atom_id res chain seq x y z
N MET A 1 -30.25 35.92 1.49
CA MET A 1 -30.30 34.93 0.39
C MET A 1 -28.94 34.96 -0.26
N SER A 2 -28.14 33.91 -0.07
CA SER A 2 -26.83 33.80 -0.74
C SER A 2 -27.03 33.70 -2.24
N THR A 3 -26.16 34.40 -3.00
CA THR A 3 -26.23 34.40 -4.46
C THR A 3 -25.49 33.18 -5.02
N ALA A 4 -25.85 32.72 -6.22
CA ALA A 4 -25.13 31.63 -6.88
C ALA A 4 -23.62 31.92 -7.03
N ILE A 5 -23.25 33.19 -7.21
CA ILE A 5 -21.85 33.63 -7.27
C ILE A 5 -21.15 33.45 -5.92
N ALA A 6 -21.83 33.74 -4.81
CA ALA A 6 -21.26 33.55 -3.46
C ALA A 6 -21.02 32.07 -3.17
N ILE A 7 -22.00 31.21 -3.46
CA ILE A 7 -21.89 29.75 -3.26
C ILE A 7 -20.76 29.17 -4.12
N ALA A 8 -20.67 29.55 -5.40
CA ALA A 8 -19.59 29.12 -6.28
C ALA A 8 -18.20 29.53 -5.75
N LYS A 9 -18.11 30.72 -5.15
CA LYS A 9 -16.87 31.22 -4.55
C LYS A 9 -16.47 30.40 -3.32
N GLU A 10 -17.41 30.02 -2.46
CA GLU A 10 -17.14 29.18 -1.28
C GLU A 10 -16.59 27.79 -1.70
N TYR A 11 -17.21 27.14 -2.69
CA TYR A 11 -16.70 25.87 -3.22
C TYR A 11 -15.32 26.01 -3.87
N ALA A 12 -15.07 27.10 -4.61
CA ALA A 12 -13.76 27.36 -5.18
C ALA A 12 -12.68 27.57 -4.10
N SER A 13 -13.01 28.29 -3.03
CA SER A 13 -12.11 28.46 -1.88
C SER A 13 -11.82 27.16 -1.15
N LEU A 14 -12.81 26.27 -1.02
CA LEU A 14 -12.59 24.94 -0.45
C LEU A 14 -11.65 24.09 -1.32
N ILE A 15 -11.83 24.12 -2.64
CA ILE A 15 -10.94 23.40 -3.57
C ILE A 15 -9.50 23.90 -3.44
N ASP A 16 -9.30 25.21 -3.45
CA ASP A 16 -7.97 25.83 -3.30
C ASP A 16 -7.32 25.42 -1.96
N LEU A 17 -8.09 25.42 -0.88
CA LEU A 17 -7.64 24.99 0.44
C LEU A 17 -7.22 23.51 0.43
N LEU A 18 -8.02 22.63 -0.19
CA LEU A 18 -7.74 21.19 -0.31
C LEU A 18 -6.51 20.89 -1.17
N GLU A 19 -6.19 21.73 -2.15
CA GLU A 19 -5.03 21.54 -3.02
C GLU A 19 -3.73 22.08 -2.43
N THR A 20 -3.82 23.07 -1.54
CA THR A 20 -2.64 23.81 -1.05
C THR A 20 -2.26 23.50 0.40
N SER A 21 -3.18 22.92 1.18
CA SER A 21 -2.95 22.63 2.60
C SER A 21 -2.77 21.14 2.86
N ASP A 22 -1.60 20.76 3.38
CA ASP A 22 -1.30 19.40 3.82
C ASP A 22 -1.83 19.07 5.24
N GLU A 23 -2.40 20.05 5.94
CA GLU A 23 -2.74 19.95 7.37
C GLU A 23 -4.24 19.81 7.66
N LEU A 24 -5.08 19.69 6.62
CA LEU A 24 -6.53 19.56 6.80
C LEU A 24 -6.89 18.19 7.35
N THR A 25 -7.49 18.17 8.55
CA THR A 25 -8.08 16.94 9.08
C THR A 25 -9.44 16.65 8.45
N PRO A 26 -9.91 15.39 8.44
CA PRO A 26 -11.25 15.05 7.97
C PRO A 26 -12.36 15.86 8.65
N GLU A 27 -12.22 16.15 9.95
CA GLU A 27 -13.16 16.95 10.72
C GLU A 27 -13.21 18.40 10.24
N MET A 28 -12.07 19.02 9.95
CA MET A 28 -12.02 20.39 9.42
C MET A 28 -12.68 20.50 8.05
N ILE A 29 -12.51 19.48 7.20
CA ILE A 29 -13.16 19.41 5.89
C ILE A 29 -14.68 19.25 6.06
N ALA A 30 -15.12 18.37 6.96
CA ALA A 30 -16.53 18.17 7.28
C ALA A 30 -17.18 19.45 7.82
N ASP A 31 -16.56 20.12 8.80
CA ASP A 31 -17.04 21.38 9.38
C ASP A 31 -17.20 22.47 8.30
N THR A 32 -16.23 22.55 7.37
CA THR A 32 -16.30 23.52 6.27
C THR A 32 -17.46 23.20 5.33
N LEU A 33 -17.63 21.94 4.94
CA LEU A 33 -18.72 21.49 4.06
C LEU A 33 -20.11 21.62 4.71
N GLU A 34 -20.21 21.38 6.01
CA GLU A 34 -21.45 21.56 6.77
C GLU A 34 -21.87 23.03 6.85
N GLY A 35 -20.90 23.94 7.01
CA GLY A 35 -21.12 25.39 7.05
C GLY A 35 -21.61 26.01 5.74
N MET A 36 -21.48 25.33 4.60
CA MET A 36 -21.92 25.83 3.30
C MET A 36 -23.45 25.79 3.17
N GLU A 37 -24.03 26.87 2.65
CA GLU A 37 -25.48 26.97 2.40
C GLU A 37 -25.88 26.24 1.11
N GLY A 38 -27.02 25.54 1.11
CA GLY A 38 -27.58 24.89 -0.08
C GLY A 38 -28.55 23.75 0.23
N GLU A 39 -29.29 23.31 -0.78
CA GLU A 39 -30.10 22.08 -0.69
C GLU A 39 -29.18 20.85 -0.62
N LEU A 40 -29.58 19.83 0.15
CA LEU A 40 -28.75 18.65 0.39
C LEU A 40 -28.29 17.97 -0.91
N GLY A 41 -29.17 17.86 -1.92
CA GLY A 41 -28.83 17.26 -3.21
C GLY A 41 -27.70 18.00 -3.92
N ASP A 42 -27.83 19.32 -4.06
CA ASP A 42 -26.82 20.17 -4.70
C ASP A 42 -25.48 20.15 -3.95
N LYS A 43 -25.54 20.11 -2.61
CA LYS A 43 -24.33 19.99 -1.77
C LYS A 43 -23.60 18.68 -2.03
N LEU A 44 -24.33 17.55 -2.07
CA LEU A 44 -23.74 16.24 -2.32
C LEU A 44 -23.17 16.13 -3.74
N ASP A 45 -23.85 16.70 -4.74
CA ASP A 45 -23.34 16.75 -6.11
C ASP A 45 -22.05 17.58 -6.21
N ALA A 46 -22.00 18.74 -5.55
CA ALA A 46 -20.79 19.55 -5.48
C ALA A 46 -19.63 18.82 -4.75
N MET A 47 -19.90 18.16 -3.62
CA MET A 47 -18.92 17.32 -2.93
C MET A 47 -18.38 16.20 -3.83
N MET A 48 -19.25 15.55 -4.60
CA MET A 48 -18.83 14.49 -5.53
C MET A 48 -17.95 15.02 -6.67
N VAL A 49 -18.18 16.25 -7.14
CA VAL A 49 -17.28 16.90 -8.10
C VAL A 49 -15.90 17.12 -7.47
N ILE A 50 -15.84 17.59 -6.23
CA ILE A 50 -14.57 17.75 -5.49
C ILE A 50 -13.85 16.41 -5.35
N CYS A 51 -14.55 15.34 -4.96
CA CYS A 51 -13.97 14.00 -4.87
C CYS A 51 -13.37 13.52 -6.20
N ARG A 52 -14.08 13.75 -7.32
CA ARG A 52 -13.58 13.38 -8.66
C ARG A 52 -12.34 14.19 -9.05
N ASN A 53 -12.29 15.47 -8.71
CA ASN A 53 -11.11 16.30 -8.94
C ASN A 53 -9.91 15.79 -8.17
N LEU A 54 -10.07 15.49 -6.87
CA LEU A 54 -9.01 14.93 -6.03
C LEU A 54 -8.53 13.57 -6.54
N GLN A 55 -9.43 12.71 -7.00
CA GLN A 55 -9.07 11.44 -7.64
C GLN A 55 -8.27 11.65 -8.93
N GLY A 56 -8.66 12.64 -9.75
CA GLY A 56 -7.90 13.04 -10.94
C GLY A 56 -6.48 13.48 -10.60
N ASN A 57 -6.35 14.40 -9.62
CA ASN A 57 -5.06 14.88 -9.13
C ASN A 57 -4.18 13.72 -8.61
N ALA A 58 -4.76 12.80 -7.84
CA ALA A 58 -4.05 11.62 -7.35
C ALA A 58 -3.54 10.72 -8.50
N SER A 59 -4.35 10.53 -9.55
CA SER A 59 -3.92 9.79 -10.75
C SER A 59 -2.76 10.47 -11.47
N THR A 60 -2.83 11.79 -11.65
CA THR A 60 -1.74 12.57 -12.25
C THR A 60 -0.45 12.44 -11.43
N CYS A 61 -0.52 12.52 -10.10
CA CYS A 61 0.65 12.30 -9.24
C CYS A 61 1.23 10.90 -9.40
N ALA A 62 0.39 9.86 -9.49
CA ALA A 62 0.85 8.49 -9.68
C ALA A 62 1.59 8.29 -11.02
N GLU A 63 1.09 8.88 -12.10
CA GLU A 63 1.76 8.86 -13.42
C GLU A 63 3.12 9.56 -13.37
N GLU A 64 3.18 10.72 -12.70
CA GLU A 64 4.40 11.49 -12.50
C GLU A 64 5.44 10.73 -11.67
N MET A 65 5.01 10.07 -10.60
CA MET A 65 5.87 9.18 -9.80
C MET A 65 6.45 8.05 -10.64
N SER A 66 5.65 7.41 -11.49
CA SER A 66 6.09 6.34 -12.40
C SER A 66 7.14 6.83 -13.40
N ARG A 67 6.93 8.01 -13.98
CA ARG A 67 7.90 8.65 -14.88
C ARG A 67 9.23 8.95 -14.18
N LEU A 68 9.16 9.51 -12.96
CA LEU A 68 10.35 9.80 -12.15
C LEU A 68 11.09 8.53 -11.73
N ALA A 69 10.37 7.47 -11.37
CA ALA A 69 10.95 6.17 -11.05
C ALA A 69 11.70 5.59 -12.26
N THR A 70 11.09 5.63 -13.44
CA THR A 70 11.74 5.20 -14.70
C THR A 70 13.01 6.01 -14.96
N ARG A 71 12.96 7.34 -14.75
CA ARG A 71 14.12 8.22 -14.92
C ARG A 71 15.24 7.93 -13.92
N LYS A 72 14.90 7.64 -12.66
CA LYS A 72 15.85 7.18 -11.63
C LYS A 72 16.57 5.91 -12.09
N THR A 73 15.83 4.89 -12.52
CA THR A 73 16.42 3.64 -13.01
C THR A 73 17.34 3.86 -14.22
N SER A 74 16.99 4.80 -15.12
CA SER A 74 17.86 5.16 -16.24
C SER A 74 19.20 5.75 -15.78
N PHE A 75 19.20 6.64 -14.79
CA PHE A 75 20.43 7.21 -14.24
C PHE A 75 21.29 6.15 -13.53
N GLU A 76 20.67 5.29 -12.73
CA GLU A 76 21.37 4.16 -12.08
C GLU A 76 21.99 3.21 -13.11
N GLY A 77 21.29 2.93 -14.22
CA GLY A 77 21.82 2.11 -15.30
C GLY A 77 23.04 2.74 -15.99
N LYS A 78 22.98 4.04 -16.29
CA LYS A 78 24.09 4.79 -16.89
C LYS A 78 25.30 4.82 -15.96
N GLU A 79 25.08 5.07 -14.67
CA GLU A 79 26.13 5.09 -13.66
C GLU A 79 26.85 3.73 -13.58
N LYS A 80 26.09 2.63 -13.52
CA LYS A 80 26.63 1.26 -13.53
C LYS A 80 27.43 0.97 -14.80
N ALA A 81 26.93 1.40 -15.96
CA ALA A 81 27.62 1.21 -17.24
C ALA A 81 28.98 1.94 -17.25
N ILE A 82 29.03 3.18 -16.74
CA ILE A 82 30.27 3.95 -16.62
C ILE A 82 31.25 3.23 -15.68
N ARG A 83 30.81 2.79 -14.50
CA ARG A 83 31.68 2.03 -13.57
C ARG A 83 32.25 0.77 -14.18
N LYS A 84 31.42 0.01 -14.91
CA LYS A 84 31.86 -1.21 -15.62
C LYS A 84 32.93 -0.87 -16.67
N HIS A 85 32.75 0.22 -17.41
CA HIS A 85 33.75 0.66 -18.37
C HIS A 85 35.05 1.11 -17.69
N MET A 86 34.96 1.85 -16.58
CA MET A 86 36.14 2.24 -15.78
C MET A 86 36.93 1.01 -15.28
N LEU A 87 36.24 -0.04 -14.83
CA LEU A 87 36.87 -1.30 -14.44
C LEU A 87 37.58 -1.97 -15.63
N ALA A 88 36.90 -2.05 -16.78
CA ALA A 88 37.49 -2.62 -17.99
C ALA A 88 38.76 -1.87 -18.43
N CYS A 89 38.79 -0.53 -18.31
CA CYS A 89 39.98 0.27 -18.57
C CYS A 89 41.12 -0.03 -17.59
N LEU A 90 40.81 -0.20 -16.30
CA LEU A 90 41.79 -0.54 -15.26
C LEU A 90 42.41 -1.93 -15.52
N GLN A 91 41.58 -2.92 -15.88
CA GLN A 91 41.99 -4.28 -16.25
C GLN A 91 42.80 -4.30 -17.54
N ALA A 92 42.39 -3.56 -18.57
CA ALA A 92 43.12 -3.47 -19.84
C ALA A 92 44.51 -2.82 -19.67
N ALA A 93 44.67 -1.95 -18.67
CA ALA A 93 45.96 -1.38 -18.29
C ALA A 93 46.83 -2.35 -17.45
N GLY A 94 46.31 -3.51 -17.06
CA GLY A 94 47.01 -4.47 -16.21
C GLY A 94 47.25 -3.97 -14.78
N LEU A 95 46.40 -3.07 -14.28
CA LEU A 95 46.52 -2.48 -12.95
C LEU A 95 45.43 -3.03 -12.02
N ASP A 96 45.81 -3.50 -10.83
CA ASP A 96 44.82 -3.85 -9.80
C ASP A 96 44.37 -2.62 -9.00
N LYS A 97 45.17 -1.55 -9.01
CA LYS A 97 44.92 -0.33 -8.24
C LYS A 97 45.50 0.90 -8.93
N LEU A 98 44.73 1.98 -8.97
CA LEU A 98 45.15 3.27 -9.51
C LEU A 98 44.76 4.40 -8.54
N LYS A 99 45.76 5.08 -7.98
CA LYS A 99 45.56 6.26 -7.15
C LYS A 99 45.76 7.52 -7.97
N THR A 100 44.81 8.46 -7.87
CA THR A 100 44.86 9.78 -8.49
C THR A 100 44.83 10.86 -7.41
N ALA A 101 44.93 12.13 -7.80
CA ALA A 101 44.83 13.25 -6.86
C ALA A 101 43.48 13.30 -6.11
N LYS A 102 42.40 12.80 -6.71
CA LYS A 102 41.03 12.89 -6.15
C LYS A 102 40.45 11.55 -5.70
N ASN A 103 40.83 10.45 -6.35
CA ASN A 103 40.18 9.14 -6.18
C ASN A 103 41.20 8.01 -6.16
N THR A 104 40.82 6.89 -5.53
CA THR A 104 41.54 5.61 -5.63
C THR A 104 40.61 4.58 -6.27
N PHE A 105 41.01 4.04 -7.41
CA PHE A 105 40.33 2.95 -8.11
C PHE A 105 41.01 1.63 -7.74
N THR A 106 40.22 0.60 -7.46
CA THR A 106 40.73 -0.74 -7.13
C THR A 106 39.85 -1.74 -7.86
N ASP A 107 40.47 -2.70 -8.55
CA ASP A 107 39.79 -3.90 -9.00
C ASP A 107 39.64 -4.81 -7.77
N ALA A 108 38.46 -4.76 -7.16
CA ALA A 108 38.15 -5.54 -5.98
C ALA A 108 37.34 -6.78 -6.39
N GLN A 109 37.70 -7.93 -5.83
CA GLN A 109 36.94 -9.14 -6.02
C GLN A 109 35.51 -8.95 -5.48
N GLY A 110 34.53 -9.31 -6.30
CA GLY A 110 33.12 -9.21 -5.92
C GLY A 110 32.79 -10.05 -4.69
N ALA A 111 31.83 -9.60 -3.89
CA ALA A 111 31.37 -10.34 -2.72
C ALA A 111 30.82 -11.72 -3.13
N ILE A 112 31.22 -12.76 -2.40
CA ILE A 112 30.70 -14.11 -2.59
C ILE A 112 29.22 -14.10 -2.21
N ARG A 113 28.35 -14.55 -3.12
CA ARG A 113 26.92 -14.72 -2.89
C ARG A 113 26.55 -16.17 -3.16
N VAL A 114 25.79 -16.77 -2.25
CA VAL A 114 25.20 -18.10 -2.44
C VAL A 114 23.97 -17.92 -3.33
N ILE A 115 23.96 -18.62 -4.46
CA ILE A 115 22.79 -18.72 -5.35
C ILE A 115 22.18 -20.09 -5.09
N ILE A 116 20.89 -20.11 -4.71
CA ILE A 116 20.14 -21.34 -4.45
C ILE A 116 19.34 -21.67 -5.71
N ASP A 117 19.80 -22.65 -6.48
CA ASP A 117 19.13 -23.07 -7.72
C ASP A 117 17.89 -23.94 -7.48
N SER A 118 17.82 -24.66 -6.35
CA SER A 118 16.68 -25.52 -5.99
C SER A 118 16.65 -25.74 -4.49
N LYS A 119 15.57 -25.28 -3.83
CA LYS A 119 15.40 -25.42 -2.37
C LYS A 119 15.30 -26.89 -1.95
N ASP A 120 14.62 -27.72 -2.74
CA ASP A 120 14.35 -29.13 -2.40
C ASP A 120 15.59 -30.05 -2.42
N LYS A 121 16.71 -29.57 -2.96
CA LYS A 121 17.98 -30.30 -3.03
C LYS A 121 18.98 -29.86 -1.96
N ILE A 122 18.62 -28.86 -1.15
CA ILE A 122 19.44 -28.43 -0.03
C ILE A 122 19.21 -29.44 1.10
N PRO A 123 20.26 -30.13 1.58
CA PRO A 123 20.13 -30.98 2.74
C PRO A 123 19.80 -30.11 3.97
N ASP A 124 18.91 -30.60 4.84
CA ASP A 124 18.50 -29.87 6.05
C ASP A 124 19.70 -29.52 6.95
N GLU A 125 20.68 -30.43 7.01
CA GLU A 125 21.94 -30.25 7.73
C GLU A 125 23.15 -30.65 6.88
N TYR A 126 24.25 -29.90 7.01
CA TYR A 126 25.56 -30.27 6.48
C TYR A 126 26.63 -29.98 7.55
N GLU A 127 27.40 -31.01 7.93
CA GLU A 127 28.47 -30.91 8.96
C GLU A 127 28.02 -30.26 10.29
N GLY A 128 26.79 -30.54 10.74
CA GLY A 128 26.24 -30.01 12.00
C GLY A 128 25.77 -28.55 11.94
N VAL A 129 25.67 -27.98 10.73
CA VAL A 129 25.09 -26.66 10.47
C VAL A 129 23.74 -26.84 9.77
N SER A 130 22.68 -26.27 10.35
CA SER A 130 21.36 -26.19 9.71
C SER A 130 21.42 -25.24 8.51
N LEU A 131 21.06 -25.74 7.32
CA LEU A 131 21.07 -24.97 6.07
C LEU A 131 19.67 -24.48 5.67
N VAL A 132 18.63 -24.95 6.36
CA VAL A 132 17.24 -24.68 6.02
C VAL A 132 16.46 -24.33 7.28
N ASP A 133 15.79 -23.19 7.28
CA ASP A 133 14.80 -22.82 8.30
C ASP A 133 13.41 -23.27 7.84
N VAL A 134 12.71 -24.04 8.68
CA VAL A 134 11.36 -24.56 8.37
C VAL A 134 10.30 -23.54 8.78
N GLU A 135 9.83 -22.72 7.84
CA GLU A 135 8.62 -21.91 8.01
C GLU A 135 7.37 -22.71 7.59
N THR A 136 6.60 -23.22 8.55
CA THR A 136 5.25 -23.76 8.27
C THR A 136 4.25 -22.63 8.10
N VAL A 137 3.96 -22.23 6.86
CA VAL A 137 2.91 -21.25 6.55
C VAL A 137 1.54 -21.93 6.59
N ILE A 138 0.92 -21.99 7.77
CA ILE A 138 -0.49 -22.38 7.91
C ILE A 138 -1.33 -21.21 7.40
N THR A 139 -1.70 -21.23 6.12
CA THR A 139 -2.57 -20.22 5.53
C THR A 139 -4.01 -20.50 5.93
N PRO A 140 -4.66 -19.66 6.76
CA PRO A 140 -6.06 -19.86 7.11
C PRO A 140 -6.92 -19.57 5.88
N ASN A 141 -7.80 -20.49 5.49
CA ASN A 141 -8.71 -20.30 4.36
C ASN A 141 -9.83 -19.32 4.77
N LYS A 142 -9.57 -18.02 4.59
CA LYS A 142 -10.47 -16.93 5.00
C LYS A 142 -11.90 -17.06 4.46
N ARG A 143 -12.09 -17.65 3.28
CA ARG A 143 -13.43 -17.86 2.68
C ARG A 143 -14.20 -18.94 3.44
N ALA A 144 -13.58 -20.10 3.65
CA ALA A 144 -14.20 -21.19 4.40
C ALA A 144 -14.46 -20.78 5.86
N ILE A 145 -13.53 -20.05 6.48
CA ILE A 145 -13.69 -19.54 7.85
C ILE A 145 -14.86 -18.55 7.94
N LYS A 146 -15.00 -17.64 6.96
CA LYS A 146 -16.13 -16.70 6.90
C LYS A 146 -17.48 -17.40 6.76
N GLU A 147 -17.58 -18.38 5.85
CA GLU A 147 -18.82 -19.15 5.64
C GLU A 147 -19.22 -19.94 6.90
N VAL A 148 -18.25 -20.55 7.58
CA VAL A 148 -18.51 -21.28 8.83
C VAL A 148 -18.99 -20.32 9.93
N ILE A 149 -18.35 -19.16 10.10
CA ILE A 149 -18.76 -18.17 11.10
C ILE A 149 -20.16 -17.62 10.79
N GLU A 150 -20.44 -17.23 9.54
CA GLU A 150 -21.77 -16.73 9.14
C GLU A 150 -22.87 -17.79 9.33
N SER A 151 -22.58 -19.06 9.05
CA SER A 151 -23.51 -20.16 9.27
C SER A 151 -23.77 -20.44 10.76
N ALA A 152 -22.73 -20.39 11.58
CA ALA A 152 -22.84 -20.58 13.02
C ALA A 152 -23.57 -19.42 13.70
N GLU A 153 -23.31 -18.17 13.29
CA GLU A 153 -24.04 -16.98 13.76
C GLU A 153 -25.52 -17.02 13.35
N ALA A 154 -25.84 -17.48 12.14
CA ALA A 154 -27.23 -17.63 11.69
C ALA A 154 -27.99 -18.69 12.51
N VAL A 155 -27.36 -19.85 12.78
CA VAL A 155 -27.95 -20.90 13.60
C VAL A 155 -28.08 -20.45 15.06
N ALA A 156 -27.09 -19.73 15.60
CA ALA A 156 -27.17 -19.16 16.94
C ALA A 156 -28.29 -18.12 17.07
N ALA A 157 -28.49 -17.27 16.05
CA ALA A 157 -29.56 -16.28 16.00
C ALA A 157 -30.96 -16.93 15.93
N GLU A 158 -31.12 -18.04 15.19
CA GLU A 158 -32.39 -18.79 15.15
C GLU A 158 -32.71 -19.46 16.49
N ILE A 159 -31.71 -19.97 17.21
CA ILE A 159 -31.90 -20.59 18.54
C ILE A 159 -32.26 -19.52 19.58
N LEU A 160 -31.61 -18.36 19.54
CA LEU A 160 -31.94 -17.20 20.39
C LEU A 160 -33.35 -16.68 20.13
N ALA A 161 -33.80 -16.67 18.87
CA ALA A 161 -35.17 -16.26 18.51
C ALA A 161 -36.25 -17.23 19.01
N ARG A 162 -35.89 -18.48 19.32
CA ARG A 162 -36.78 -19.49 19.93
C ARG A 162 -36.75 -19.48 21.47
N GLY A 163 -35.96 -18.60 22.09
CA GLY A 163 -35.92 -18.43 23.54
C GLY A 163 -35.04 -19.45 24.29
N GLU A 164 -34.21 -20.21 23.58
CA GLU A 164 -33.24 -21.15 24.16
C GLU A 164 -31.82 -20.55 24.15
N THR A 165 -31.01 -20.88 25.15
CA THR A 165 -29.60 -20.46 25.22
C THR A 165 -28.77 -21.23 24.19
N PRO A 166 -28.09 -20.55 23.23
CA PRO A 166 -27.30 -21.21 22.21
C PRO A 166 -26.11 -21.99 22.80
N PRO A 167 -25.80 -23.20 22.28
CA PRO A 167 -24.61 -23.95 22.65
C PRO A 167 -23.32 -23.14 22.51
N ALA A 168 -22.40 -23.27 23.48
CA ALA A 168 -21.14 -22.52 23.52
C ALA A 168 -20.25 -22.72 22.27
N GLU A 169 -20.42 -23.83 21.56
CA GLU A 169 -19.71 -24.16 20.31
C GLU A 169 -20.15 -23.28 19.12
N LEU A 170 -21.35 -22.70 19.15
CA LEU A 170 -21.85 -21.79 18.10
C LEU A 170 -21.51 -20.33 18.37
N LEU A 171 -21.15 -19.97 19.60
CA LEU A 171 -20.69 -18.62 19.96
C LEU A 171 -19.21 -18.38 19.60
N ASN A 172 -18.41 -19.44 19.43
CA ASN A 172 -17.01 -19.36 18.99
C ASN A 172 -16.65 -20.57 18.10
N PRO A 173 -17.18 -20.63 16.87
CA PRO A 173 -17.05 -21.80 15.99
C PRO A 173 -15.61 -22.01 15.50
N VAL A 174 -14.77 -20.97 15.47
CA VAL A 174 -13.35 -21.04 15.15
C VAL A 174 -12.56 -20.19 16.16
N PRO A 175 -11.93 -20.82 17.18
CA PRO A 175 -11.09 -20.10 18.13
C PRO A 175 -9.95 -19.37 17.41
N GLY A 176 -9.98 -18.03 17.41
CA GLY A 176 -8.95 -17.18 16.81
C GLY A 176 -9.33 -16.43 15.52
N ALA A 177 -10.58 -16.51 15.06
CA ALA A 177 -11.08 -15.71 13.93
C ALA A 177 -12.42 -15.05 14.27
N HIS A 178 -12.54 -13.74 14.06
CA HIS A 178 -13.78 -12.98 14.20
C HIS A 178 -14.07 -12.18 12.93
N LEU A 179 -15.35 -11.91 12.67
CA LEU A 179 -15.78 -11.07 11.56
C LEU A 179 -15.86 -9.62 12.03
N GLU A 180 -14.98 -8.76 11.50
CA GLU A 180 -15.13 -7.31 11.64
C GLU A 180 -15.83 -6.74 10.40
N ARG A 181 -17.00 -6.15 10.62
CA ARG A 181 -17.70 -5.40 9.59
C ARG A 181 -17.11 -4.00 9.55
N GLY A 182 -16.39 -3.68 8.48
CA GLY A 182 -15.86 -2.34 8.26
C GLY A 182 -16.97 -1.28 8.22
N GLU A 183 -16.59 -0.02 8.43
CA GLU A 183 -17.50 1.11 8.40
C GLU A 183 -18.29 1.19 7.09
N ARG A 184 -19.55 1.60 7.18
CA ARG A 184 -20.42 1.74 6.00
C ARG A 184 -19.89 2.87 5.12
N SER A 185 -19.51 2.56 3.89
CA SER A 185 -19.12 3.56 2.88
C SER A 185 -20.26 3.90 1.91
N LEU A 186 -20.31 5.15 1.46
CA LEU A 186 -21.26 5.62 0.45
C LEU A 186 -20.91 5.02 -0.92
N ARG A 187 -21.92 4.52 -1.65
CA ARG A 187 -21.78 4.09 -3.04
C ARG A 187 -22.54 5.04 -3.96
N VAL A 188 -21.82 5.69 -4.86
CA VAL A 188 -22.40 6.50 -5.94
C VAL A 188 -22.22 5.72 -7.25
N ARG A 189 -23.26 5.71 -8.09
CA ARG A 189 -23.27 5.04 -9.41
C ARG A 189 -22.99 6.04 -10.52
#